data_AF-A0A7Y7HQV1-F1
#
_entry.id   AF-A0A7Y7HQV1-F1
#
_cell.length_a   1.000
_cell.length_b   1.000
_cell.length_c   1.000
_cell.angle_alpha   90.00
_cell.angle_beta   90.00
_cell.angle_gamma   90.00
#
_symmetry.space_group_name_H-M   'P 1'
#
loop_
_entity.id
_entity.type
_entity.pdbx_description
1 polymer ?
#
loop_
_entity_poly.entity_id
_entity_poly.type
_entity_poly.pdbx_seq_one_letter_code
_entity_poly.pdbx_strand_id
1 'polypeptide(L)'
;MKRWIAAAAIAATAIAAGAQKLTLDEALDAPARAHVVNEYARRLTELHVDPVRAKAAADDIRQRLARGEYDQQTTARALAARVTRDVAAIAPDRHTYLEYVPYDLADDRQRPQPPVQSADNFGLRKFETLGENIGYLQISRLGPLDRAAVEAAGRFMSQAGDCAALIIDLRDANGDGQAMAALLSSYLLEDKRSYFFKDKQIHLHDQLDREGRVVAEYWTSADVAGKRFGGKKPLYLLVNDRTGGAAEAFAYDLQQYVKRAVVVGSPTAGDARVGAKQRVSRQLQTSVAISRASNVVTRANWEGTGVRPDQMVVPDQALDRALALAQAALRR
;
A
#
# COMPACT_ATOMS: atom_id res chain seq x y z
N MET A 1 -27.67 -21.20 -63.97
CA MET A 1 -26.41 -21.28 -64.74
C MET A 1 -25.46 -20.21 -64.22
N LYS A 2 -24.21 -20.61 -63.93
CA LYS A 2 -23.02 -19.84 -63.51
C LYS A 2 -23.10 -19.03 -62.20
N ARG A 3 -22.79 -19.75 -61.10
CA ARG A 3 -22.30 -19.22 -59.82
C ARG A 3 -20.93 -18.55 -60.03
N TRP A 4 -20.77 -17.31 -59.58
CA TRP A 4 -19.47 -16.68 -59.36
C TRP A 4 -19.24 -16.61 -57.85
N ILE A 5 -18.28 -17.37 -57.34
CA ILE A 5 -17.81 -17.29 -55.96
C ILE A 5 -16.68 -16.27 -55.96
N ALA A 6 -16.94 -15.08 -55.42
CA ALA A 6 -15.91 -14.10 -55.13
C ALA A 6 -15.19 -14.54 -53.84
N ALA A 7 -13.92 -14.91 -53.95
CA ALA A 7 -13.05 -15.18 -52.81
C ALA A 7 -12.72 -13.86 -52.12
N ALA A 8 -13.28 -13.64 -50.93
CA ALA A 8 -12.86 -12.57 -50.03
C ALA A 8 -11.57 -13.02 -49.32
N ALA A 9 -10.45 -12.39 -49.65
CA ALA A 9 -9.20 -12.57 -48.95
C ALA A 9 -9.32 -11.98 -47.53
N ILE A 10 -9.35 -12.85 -46.51
CA ILE A 10 -9.23 -12.46 -45.12
C ILE A 10 -7.75 -12.13 -44.88
N ALA A 11 -7.42 -10.83 -44.87
CA ALA A 11 -6.13 -10.36 -44.41
C ALA A 11 -6.08 -10.56 -42.88
N ALA A 12 -5.38 -11.59 -42.43
CA ALA A 12 -5.06 -11.78 -41.03
C ALA A 12 -4.04 -10.72 -40.61
N THR A 13 -4.49 -9.68 -39.92
CA THR A 13 -3.63 -8.76 -39.20
C THR A 13 -3.02 -9.49 -38.00
N ALA A 14 -1.78 -9.95 -38.16
CA ALA A 14 -1.00 -10.45 -37.05
C ALA A 14 -0.79 -9.32 -36.04
N ILE A 15 -1.39 -9.46 -34.85
CA ILE A 15 -1.03 -8.64 -33.69
C ILE A 15 0.37 -9.08 -33.28
N ALA A 16 1.38 -8.30 -33.69
CA ALA A 16 2.73 -8.47 -33.20
C ALA A 16 2.73 -8.14 -31.71
N ALA A 17 2.65 -9.16 -30.86
CA ALA A 17 3.03 -9.05 -29.46
C ALA A 17 4.49 -8.58 -29.44
N GLY A 18 4.73 -7.34 -29.02
CA GLY A 18 6.07 -6.78 -28.94
C GLY A 18 6.93 -7.64 -28.03
N ALA A 19 7.85 -8.40 -28.62
CA ALA A 19 8.91 -9.05 -27.86
C ALA A 19 9.73 -7.94 -27.20
N GLN A 20 9.54 -7.74 -25.90
CA GLN A 20 10.42 -6.89 -25.10
C GLN A 20 11.83 -7.47 -25.27
N LYS A 21 12.72 -6.72 -25.95
CA LYS A 21 14.13 -7.09 -26.06
C LYS A 21 14.64 -7.31 -24.65
N LEU A 22 15.07 -8.54 -24.34
CA LEU A 22 15.62 -8.85 -23.03
C LEU A 22 16.88 -8.00 -22.82
N THR A 23 16.78 -6.96 -22.00
CA THR A 23 17.91 -6.07 -21.74
C THR A 23 18.91 -6.82 -20.86
N LEU A 24 20.12 -7.04 -21.37
CA LEU A 24 21.18 -7.72 -20.61
C LEU A 24 21.47 -7.00 -19.28
N ASP A 25 21.76 -7.79 -18.25
CA ASP A 25 22.16 -7.31 -16.93
C ASP A 25 23.42 -6.45 -17.04
N GLU A 26 23.39 -5.26 -16.44
CA GLU A 26 24.45 -4.27 -16.48
C GLU A 26 25.69 -4.82 -15.77
N ALA A 27 26.78 -4.99 -16.52
CA ALA A 27 28.07 -5.34 -15.96
C ALA A 27 28.65 -4.14 -15.20
N LEU A 28 29.16 -4.38 -14.00
CA LEU A 28 29.72 -3.38 -13.10
C LEU A 28 31.19 -3.68 -12.83
N ASP A 29 32.07 -2.81 -13.35
CA ASP A 29 33.47 -2.79 -12.97
C ASP A 29 33.66 -2.22 -11.55
N ALA A 30 34.90 -2.21 -11.05
CA ALA A 30 35.17 -1.76 -9.68
C ALA A 30 34.76 -0.28 -9.44
N PRO A 31 35.08 0.68 -10.33
CA PRO A 31 34.57 2.05 -10.21
C PRO A 31 33.04 2.16 -10.19
N ALA A 32 32.33 1.42 -11.06
CA ALA A 32 30.88 1.46 -11.12
C ALA A 32 30.24 0.89 -9.84
N ARG A 33 30.75 -0.24 -9.31
CA ARG A 33 30.30 -0.78 -8.02
C ARG A 33 30.51 0.22 -6.88
N ALA A 34 31.69 0.84 -6.83
CA ALA A 34 32.00 1.83 -5.81
C ALA A 34 31.10 3.06 -5.89
N HIS A 35 30.81 3.54 -7.11
CA HIS A 35 29.88 4.64 -7.32
C HIS A 35 28.47 4.31 -6.80
N VAL A 36 27.91 3.17 -7.21
CA VAL A 36 26.56 2.73 -6.79
C VAL A 36 26.44 2.63 -5.28
N VAL A 37 27.39 1.97 -4.61
CA VAL A 37 27.36 1.77 -3.15
C VAL A 37 27.47 3.11 -2.42
N ASN A 38 28.39 3.98 -2.84
CA ASN A 38 28.58 5.27 -2.18
C ASN A 38 27.39 6.22 -2.41
N GLU A 39 26.79 6.19 -3.60
CA GLU A 39 25.60 6.96 -3.91
C GLU A 39 24.39 6.49 -3.10
N TYR A 40 24.22 5.17 -2.95
CA TYR A 40 23.16 4.65 -2.09
C TYR A 40 23.40 5.02 -0.61
N ALA A 41 24.62 4.86 -0.11
CA ALA A 41 25.01 5.28 1.24
C ALA A 41 24.74 6.77 1.50
N ARG A 42 25.03 7.63 0.51
CA ARG A 42 24.74 9.07 0.57
C ARG A 42 23.24 9.32 0.70
N ARG A 43 22.42 8.72 -0.18
CA ARG A 43 20.95 8.87 -0.17
C ARG A 43 20.32 8.37 1.11
N LEU A 44 20.81 7.25 1.66
CA LEU A 44 20.39 6.76 2.97
C LEU A 44 20.57 7.85 4.05
N THR A 45 21.77 8.44 4.13
CA THR A 45 22.07 9.45 5.16
C THR A 45 21.32 10.77 4.96
N GLU A 46 21.00 11.14 3.72
CA GLU A 46 20.31 12.39 3.41
C GLU A 46 18.80 12.30 3.57
N LEU A 47 18.20 11.17 3.20
CA LEU A 47 16.76 11.10 2.95
C LEU A 47 16.00 10.20 3.92
N HIS A 48 16.66 9.25 4.56
CA HIS A 48 15.96 8.24 5.35
C HIS A 48 15.30 8.85 6.60
N VAL A 49 14.06 8.44 6.88
CA VAL A 49 13.23 8.95 7.99
C VAL A 49 13.80 8.61 9.38
N ASP A 50 14.53 7.50 9.49
CA ASP A 50 15.34 7.15 10.66
C ASP A 50 16.82 7.45 10.38
N PRO A 51 17.34 8.62 10.78
CA PRO A 51 18.70 9.04 10.44
C PRO A 51 19.77 8.22 11.16
N VAL A 52 19.46 7.67 12.34
CA VAL A 52 20.41 6.90 13.16
C VAL A 52 20.69 5.56 12.50
N ARG A 53 19.63 4.80 12.17
CA ARG A 53 19.79 3.50 11.49
C ARG A 53 20.34 3.66 10.08
N ALA A 54 19.92 4.69 9.36
CA ALA A 54 20.40 4.93 8.01
C ALA A 54 21.89 5.26 7.96
N LYS A 55 22.38 6.06 8.91
CA LYS A 55 23.82 6.32 9.05
C LYS A 55 24.58 5.03 9.33
N ALA A 56 24.10 4.21 10.27
CA ALA A 56 24.75 2.93 10.58
C ALA A 56 24.82 1.99 9.36
N ALA A 57 23.73 1.86 8.60
CA ALA A 57 23.70 1.06 7.38
C ALA A 57 24.62 1.62 6.29
N ALA A 58 24.62 2.95 6.09
CA ALA A 58 25.49 3.62 5.12
C ALA A 58 26.98 3.44 5.44
N ASP A 59 27.35 3.52 6.72
CA ASP A 59 28.73 3.30 7.16
C ASP A 59 29.14 1.82 6.98
N ASP A 60 28.25 0.87 7.30
CA ASP A 60 28.50 -0.56 7.12
C ASP A 60 28.78 -0.91 5.64
N ILE A 61 27.90 -0.51 4.72
CA ILE A 61 28.09 -0.83 3.30
C ILE A 61 29.34 -0.17 2.70
N ARG A 62 29.75 1.01 3.19
CA ARG A 62 31.03 1.63 2.82
C ARG A 62 32.23 0.84 3.33
N GLN A 63 32.17 0.34 4.56
CA GLN A 63 33.24 -0.49 5.12
C GLN A 63 33.36 -1.84 4.41
N ARG A 64 32.24 -2.45 4.01
CA ARG A 64 32.24 -3.69 3.21
C ARG A 64 32.84 -3.47 1.82
N LEU A 65 32.49 -2.35 1.19
CA LEU A 65 33.10 -1.95 -0.08
C LEU A 65 34.62 -1.79 0.06
N ALA A 66 35.09 -1.08 1.09
CA ALA A 66 36.52 -0.88 1.34
C ALA A 66 37.29 -2.20 1.62
N ARG A 67 36.59 -3.22 2.13
CA ARG A 67 37.11 -4.58 2.36
C ARG A 67 37.05 -5.50 1.14
N GLY A 68 36.54 -5.02 0.00
CA GLY A 68 36.39 -5.82 -1.22
C GLY A 68 35.25 -6.84 -1.17
N GLU A 69 34.35 -6.76 -0.18
CA GLU A 69 33.27 -7.75 0.00
C GLU A 69 32.24 -7.75 -1.14
N TYR A 70 32.27 -6.73 -1.99
CA TYR A 70 31.42 -6.60 -3.18
C TYR A 70 32.16 -6.91 -4.50
N ASP A 71 33.42 -7.35 -4.48
CA ASP A 71 34.21 -7.49 -5.70
C ASP A 71 33.69 -8.57 -6.66
N GLN A 72 33.05 -9.60 -6.11
CA GLN A 72 32.41 -10.67 -6.90
C GLN A 72 31.03 -10.27 -7.44
N GLN A 73 30.48 -9.11 -7.05
CA GLN A 73 29.16 -8.66 -7.49
C GLN A 73 29.27 -7.87 -8.79
N THR A 74 29.64 -8.55 -9.87
CA THR A 74 29.98 -7.92 -11.16
C THR A 74 28.77 -7.56 -12.03
N THR A 75 27.55 -7.79 -11.55
CA THR A 75 26.32 -7.36 -12.25
C THR A 75 25.42 -6.53 -11.34
N ALA A 76 24.59 -5.68 -11.94
CA ALA A 76 23.62 -4.87 -11.22
C ALA A 76 22.69 -5.72 -10.35
N ARG A 77 22.15 -6.82 -10.89
CA ARG A 77 21.30 -7.73 -10.11
C ARG A 77 22.01 -8.30 -8.88
N ALA A 78 23.25 -8.76 -9.05
CA ALA A 78 24.02 -9.37 -7.97
C ALA A 78 24.36 -8.35 -6.87
N LEU A 79 24.80 -7.15 -7.27
CA LEU A 79 25.10 -6.07 -6.34
C LEU A 79 23.84 -5.59 -5.59
N ALA A 80 22.73 -5.38 -6.29
CA ALA A 80 21.45 -4.99 -5.69
C ALA A 80 21.00 -5.97 -4.61
N ALA A 81 21.00 -7.27 -4.92
CA ALA A 81 20.60 -8.31 -3.98
C ALA A 81 21.53 -8.36 -2.76
N ARG A 82 22.85 -8.24 -2.95
CA ARG A 82 23.82 -8.27 -1.85
C ARG A 82 23.70 -7.05 -0.95
N VAL A 83 23.75 -5.84 -1.52
CA VAL A 83 23.68 -4.58 -0.77
C VAL A 83 22.35 -4.45 -0.04
N THR A 84 21.23 -4.87 -0.65
CA THR A 84 19.92 -4.85 0.02
C THR A 84 19.90 -5.73 1.26
N ARG A 85 20.47 -6.94 1.21
CA ARG A 85 20.57 -7.79 2.41
C ARG A 85 21.42 -7.15 3.50
N ASP A 86 22.56 -6.58 3.13
CA ASP A 86 23.49 -5.98 4.10
C ASP A 86 22.85 -4.73 4.76
N VAL A 87 22.11 -3.90 4.01
CA VAL A 87 21.33 -2.78 4.57
C VAL A 87 20.21 -3.28 5.47
N ALA A 88 19.42 -4.27 5.05
CA ALA A 88 18.29 -4.79 5.82
C ALA A 88 18.72 -5.44 7.16
N ALA A 89 19.96 -5.94 7.26
CA ALA A 89 20.52 -6.45 8.51
C ALA A 89 20.70 -5.36 9.59
N ILE A 90 20.87 -4.11 9.19
CA ILE A 90 21.08 -2.96 10.10
C ILE A 90 19.83 -2.09 10.22
N ALA A 91 19.15 -1.83 9.10
CA ALA A 91 17.95 -1.02 8.99
C ALA A 91 16.83 -1.86 8.36
N PRO A 92 16.21 -2.79 9.11
CA PRO A 92 15.12 -3.60 8.59
C PRO A 92 13.92 -2.69 8.27
N ASP A 93 13.62 -2.57 6.98
CA ASP A 93 12.60 -1.69 6.43
C ASP A 93 12.20 -2.20 5.03
N ARG A 94 10.90 -2.24 4.74
CA ARG A 94 10.37 -2.69 3.45
C ARG A 94 10.55 -1.67 2.32
N HIS A 95 10.83 -0.41 2.64
CA HIS A 95 10.98 0.72 1.69
C HIS A 95 12.42 1.17 1.51
N THR A 96 13.38 0.47 2.10
CA THR A 96 14.79 0.82 2.02
C THR A 96 15.59 -0.32 1.42
N TYR A 97 15.85 -0.24 0.11
CA TYR A 97 16.56 -1.27 -0.65
C TYR A 97 17.23 -0.70 -1.91
N LEU A 98 18.18 -1.45 -2.48
CA LEU A 98 18.73 -1.22 -3.81
C LEU A 98 18.04 -2.17 -4.80
N GLU A 99 17.34 -1.61 -5.78
CA GLU A 99 16.51 -2.35 -6.72
C GLU A 99 17.21 -2.48 -8.08
N TYR A 100 17.26 -3.71 -8.57
CA TYR A 100 17.54 -4.00 -9.97
C TYR A 100 16.25 -4.02 -10.77
N VAL A 101 16.26 -3.37 -11.94
CA VAL A 101 15.17 -3.45 -12.92
C VAL A 101 15.67 -4.01 -14.26
N PRO A 102 14.89 -4.85 -14.96
CA PRO A 102 15.31 -5.49 -16.21
C PRO A 102 15.12 -4.60 -17.45
N TYR A 103 15.28 -3.28 -17.31
CA TYR A 103 15.10 -2.28 -18.39
C TYR A 103 15.96 -1.05 -18.11
N ASP A 104 16.17 -0.22 -19.14
CA ASP A 104 16.93 1.03 -18.98
C ASP A 104 16.09 2.10 -18.29
N LEU A 105 16.52 2.54 -17.11
CA LEU A 105 15.89 3.60 -16.34
C LEU A 105 16.02 5.00 -16.97
N ALA A 106 16.86 5.17 -17.98
CA ALA A 106 16.97 6.39 -18.77
C ALA A 106 16.04 6.40 -20.00
N ASP A 107 15.42 5.27 -20.35
CA ASP A 107 14.48 5.17 -21.47
C ASP A 107 13.07 4.88 -20.96
N ASP A 108 12.28 5.94 -20.78
CA ASP A 108 10.89 5.86 -20.30
C ASP A 108 10.01 4.93 -21.15
N ARG A 109 10.36 4.70 -22.41
CA ARG A 109 9.63 3.78 -23.31
C ARG A 109 9.77 2.31 -22.90
N GLN A 110 10.85 1.95 -22.19
CA GLN A 110 11.07 0.59 -21.70
C GLN A 110 10.46 0.37 -20.32
N ARG A 111 10.14 1.45 -19.60
CA ARG A 111 9.54 1.36 -18.29
C ARG A 111 8.17 0.69 -18.42
N PRO A 112 7.87 -0.35 -17.62
CA PRO A 112 6.55 -0.97 -17.61
C PRO A 112 5.51 0.12 -17.39
N GLN A 113 4.53 0.19 -18.29
CA GLN A 113 3.40 1.06 -18.03
C GLN A 113 2.69 0.53 -16.78
N PRO A 114 2.20 1.44 -15.90
CA PRO A 114 1.34 1.00 -14.82
C PRO A 114 0.21 0.17 -15.42
N PRO A 115 -0.20 -0.93 -14.77
CA PRO A 115 -1.30 -1.73 -15.27
C PRO A 115 -2.47 -0.79 -15.55
N VAL A 116 -3.07 -0.92 -16.75
CA VAL A 116 -4.29 -0.19 -17.10
C VAL A 116 -5.24 -0.39 -15.93
N GLN A 117 -5.74 0.72 -15.33
CA GLN A 117 -6.65 0.69 -14.19
C GLN A 117 -7.74 -0.33 -14.51
N SER A 118 -7.60 -1.53 -13.94
CA SER A 118 -8.44 -2.63 -14.33
C SER A 118 -9.87 -2.33 -13.92
N ALA A 119 -10.83 -3.03 -14.52
CA ALA A 119 -12.22 -3.04 -14.08
C ALA A 119 -12.42 -3.62 -12.64
N ASP A 120 -11.39 -3.59 -11.78
CA ASP A 120 -11.37 -4.12 -10.41
C ASP A 120 -11.91 -3.13 -9.38
N ASN A 121 -12.57 -2.04 -9.82
CA ASN A 121 -13.13 -0.99 -8.98
C ASN A 121 -12.12 -0.48 -7.92
N PHE A 122 -10.86 -0.24 -8.33
CA PHE A 122 -9.82 0.31 -7.45
C PHE A 122 -9.49 -0.59 -6.24
N GLY A 123 -9.76 -1.89 -6.37
CA GLY A 123 -9.56 -2.89 -5.34
C GLY A 123 -10.80 -3.23 -4.52
N LEU A 124 -11.94 -2.54 -4.72
CA LEU A 124 -13.24 -2.87 -4.12
C LEU A 124 -13.85 -4.06 -4.88
N ARG A 125 -13.74 -5.27 -4.32
CA ARG A 125 -13.99 -6.51 -5.07
C ARG A 125 -15.44 -6.97 -5.01
N LYS A 126 -15.95 -7.13 -3.80
CA LYS A 126 -17.20 -7.84 -3.54
C LYS A 126 -17.97 -7.15 -2.44
N PHE A 127 -19.27 -6.99 -2.65
CA PHE A 127 -20.23 -6.69 -1.59
C PHE A 127 -21.28 -7.79 -1.57
N GLU A 128 -21.61 -8.28 -0.39
CA GLU A 128 -22.75 -9.15 -0.18
C GLU A 128 -23.41 -8.88 1.17
N THR A 129 -24.69 -9.15 1.25
CA THR A 129 -25.42 -9.14 2.52
C THR A 129 -25.51 -10.56 3.03
N LEU A 130 -24.92 -10.79 4.19
CA LEU A 130 -24.99 -12.05 4.94
C LEU A 130 -26.29 -12.07 5.77
N GLY A 131 -26.49 -13.10 6.59
CA GLY A 131 -27.66 -13.17 7.49
C GLY A 131 -27.83 -11.92 8.37
N GLU A 132 -28.97 -11.76 9.06
CA GLU A 132 -29.25 -10.62 9.96
C GLU A 132 -28.96 -9.22 9.35
N ASN A 133 -28.95 -9.07 8.02
CA ASN A 133 -28.59 -7.85 7.29
C ASN A 133 -27.16 -7.33 7.61
N ILE A 134 -26.20 -8.24 7.72
CA ILE A 134 -24.78 -7.92 7.93
C ILE A 134 -24.11 -7.77 6.56
N GLY A 135 -23.62 -6.58 6.24
CA GLY A 135 -22.85 -6.34 5.02
C GLY A 135 -21.44 -6.93 5.12
N TYR A 136 -20.95 -7.51 4.04
CA TYR A 136 -19.57 -7.95 3.87
C TYR A 136 -18.96 -7.28 2.64
N LEU A 137 -17.89 -6.53 2.85
CA LEU A 137 -17.14 -5.82 1.82
C LEU A 137 -15.72 -6.37 1.73
N GLN A 138 -15.34 -6.97 0.60
CA GLN A 138 -13.97 -7.42 0.37
C GLN A 138 -13.18 -6.35 -0.38
N ILE A 139 -12.02 -5.97 0.18
CA ILE A 139 -11.07 -5.05 -0.42
C ILE A 139 -9.75 -5.80 -0.64
N SER A 140 -9.25 -5.74 -1.87
CA SER A 140 -7.98 -6.38 -2.28
C SER A 140 -6.81 -5.41 -2.40
N ARG A 141 -7.10 -4.12 -2.49
CA ARG A 141 -6.12 -3.04 -2.41
C ARG A 141 -6.84 -1.71 -2.23
N LEU A 142 -6.12 -0.70 -1.77
CA LEU A 142 -6.59 0.68 -1.83
C LEU A 142 -5.88 1.38 -2.98
N GLY A 143 -6.61 1.58 -4.07
CA GLY A 143 -6.09 2.21 -5.29
C GLY A 143 -5.97 3.74 -5.21
N PRO A 144 -5.36 4.35 -6.24
CA PRO A 144 -5.32 5.80 -6.41
C PRO A 144 -6.73 6.41 -6.40
N LEU A 145 -6.84 7.60 -5.81
CA LEU A 145 -8.11 8.30 -5.70
C LEU A 145 -8.29 9.25 -6.89
N ASP A 146 -9.16 8.86 -7.82
CA ASP A 146 -9.69 9.72 -8.87
C ASP A 146 -11.22 9.78 -8.82
N ARG A 147 -11.85 10.48 -9.77
CA ARG A 147 -13.32 10.61 -9.82
C ARG A 147 -14.02 9.26 -9.93
N ALA A 148 -13.51 8.35 -10.77
CA ALA A 148 -14.11 7.03 -10.93
C ALA A 148 -13.95 6.19 -9.64
N ALA A 149 -12.86 6.38 -8.92
CA ALA A 149 -12.63 5.76 -7.61
C ALA A 149 -13.63 6.27 -6.55
N VAL A 150 -13.92 7.58 -6.52
CA VAL A 150 -14.94 8.18 -5.64
C VAL A 150 -16.33 7.60 -5.94
N GLU A 151 -16.69 7.51 -7.22
CA GLU A 151 -17.97 6.94 -7.65
C GLU A 151 -18.07 5.45 -7.28
N ALA A 152 -16.99 4.68 -7.44
CA ALA A 152 -16.93 3.28 -7.02
C ALA A 152 -17.12 3.13 -5.51
N ALA A 153 -16.36 3.88 -4.70
CA ALA A 153 -16.50 3.88 -3.24
C ALA A 153 -17.94 4.22 -2.82
N GLY A 154 -18.56 5.22 -3.44
CA GLY A 154 -19.94 5.60 -3.16
C GLY A 154 -20.95 4.49 -3.45
N ARG A 155 -20.77 3.69 -4.51
CA ARG A 155 -21.65 2.54 -4.81
C ARG A 155 -21.55 1.44 -3.77
N PHE A 156 -20.34 1.07 -3.38
CA PHE A 156 -20.11 0.03 -2.37
C PHE A 156 -20.60 0.49 -0.98
N MET A 157 -20.27 1.72 -0.60
CA MET A 157 -20.66 2.25 0.71
C MET A 157 -22.15 2.59 0.81
N SER A 158 -22.82 2.87 -0.31
CA SER A 158 -24.28 3.00 -0.31
C SER A 158 -24.99 1.69 0.04
N GLN A 159 -24.50 0.56 -0.48
CA GLN A 159 -25.00 -0.76 -0.11
C GLN A 159 -24.74 -1.05 1.36
N ALA A 160 -23.52 -0.76 1.85
CA ALA A 160 -23.20 -0.87 3.27
C ALA A 160 -24.12 0.00 4.14
N GLY A 161 -24.45 1.20 3.66
CA GLY A 161 -25.36 2.17 4.31
C GLY A 161 -26.70 1.58 4.71
N ASP A 162 -27.21 0.59 3.98
CA ASP A 162 -28.50 -0.07 4.22
C ASP A 162 -28.39 -1.32 5.13
N CYS A 163 -27.17 -1.74 5.48
CA CYS A 163 -26.90 -2.88 6.38
C CYS A 163 -26.96 -2.48 7.86
N ALA A 164 -27.28 -3.44 8.72
CA ALA A 164 -27.36 -3.26 10.18
C ALA A 164 -25.96 -3.30 10.85
N ALA A 165 -25.04 -4.09 10.29
CA ALA A 165 -23.63 -4.15 10.66
C ALA A 165 -22.76 -4.31 9.39
N LEU A 166 -21.46 -4.04 9.49
CA LEU A 166 -20.52 -4.17 8.38
C LEU A 166 -19.25 -4.92 8.80
N ILE A 167 -18.84 -5.87 7.97
CA ILE A 167 -17.54 -6.53 8.01
C ILE A 167 -16.78 -6.10 6.76
N ILE A 168 -15.58 -5.54 6.94
CA ILE A 168 -14.68 -5.21 5.82
C ILE A 168 -13.50 -6.17 5.88
N ASP A 169 -13.32 -6.96 4.82
CA ASP A 169 -12.21 -7.89 4.69
C ASP A 169 -11.01 -7.20 4.01
N LEU A 170 -9.92 -7.05 4.77
CA LEU A 170 -8.65 -6.46 4.35
C LEU A 170 -7.52 -7.51 4.31
N ARG A 171 -7.82 -8.81 4.44
CA ARG A 171 -6.83 -9.90 4.52
C ARG A 171 -5.98 -10.05 3.26
N ASP A 172 -6.39 -9.48 2.14
CA ASP A 172 -5.59 -9.43 0.91
C ASP A 172 -5.28 -7.99 0.49
N ALA A 173 -5.63 -6.99 1.33
CA ALA A 173 -5.52 -5.58 1.00
C ALA A 173 -4.11 -5.02 1.24
N ASN A 174 -3.55 -4.41 0.21
CA ASN A 174 -2.32 -3.61 0.29
C ASN A 174 -2.46 -2.33 -0.56
N GLY A 175 -1.33 -1.64 -0.78
CA GLY A 175 -1.25 -0.50 -1.69
C GLY A 175 -0.96 0.83 -1.01
N ASP A 176 -0.83 1.87 -1.83
CA ASP A 176 -0.40 3.22 -1.48
C ASP A 176 -1.54 4.25 -1.49
N GLY A 177 -2.79 3.80 -1.73
CA GLY A 177 -3.98 4.65 -1.79
C GLY A 177 -4.46 5.18 -0.43
N GLN A 178 -3.62 5.94 0.28
CA GLN A 178 -3.95 6.57 1.56
C GLN A 178 -5.14 7.55 1.45
N ALA A 179 -5.28 8.22 0.31
CA ALA A 179 -6.45 9.05 0.03
C ALA A 179 -7.74 8.23 -0.10
N MET A 180 -7.69 7.02 -0.67
CA MET A 180 -8.82 6.10 -0.69
C MET A 180 -9.15 5.59 0.72
N ALA A 181 -8.14 5.27 1.55
CA ALA A 181 -8.34 4.95 2.97
C ALA A 181 -9.11 6.07 3.68
N ALA A 182 -8.67 7.32 3.52
CA ALA A 182 -9.30 8.48 4.14
C ALA A 182 -10.74 8.70 3.64
N LEU A 183 -10.99 8.53 2.33
CA LEU A 183 -12.34 8.57 1.77
C LEU A 183 -13.24 7.49 2.39
N LEU A 184 -12.80 6.24 2.44
CA LEU A 184 -13.58 5.15 3.04
C LEU A 184 -13.85 5.39 4.54
N SER A 185 -12.86 5.91 5.27
CA SER A 185 -13.03 6.31 6.68
C SER A 185 -14.12 7.37 6.85
N SER A 186 -14.33 8.23 5.85
CA SER A 186 -15.39 9.24 5.86
C SER A 186 -16.77 8.58 5.96
N TYR A 187 -17.04 7.50 5.23
CA TYR A 187 -18.33 6.80 5.30
C TYR A 187 -18.61 6.15 6.66
N LEU A 188 -17.55 5.91 7.44
CA LEU A 188 -17.57 5.10 8.66
C LEU A 188 -17.48 5.95 9.93
N LEU A 189 -16.89 7.14 9.85
CA LEU A 189 -16.69 8.03 10.99
C LEU A 189 -17.74 9.15 11.04
N GLU A 190 -18.01 9.63 12.26
CA GLU A 190 -18.90 10.76 12.53
C GLU A 190 -18.29 11.54 13.70
N ASP A 191 -18.00 12.84 13.52
CA ASP A 191 -17.45 13.67 14.60
C ASP A 191 -18.58 14.23 15.47
N LYS A 192 -18.80 13.60 16.63
CA LYS A 192 -19.83 14.01 17.58
C LYS A 192 -19.41 15.17 18.48
N ARG A 193 -18.20 15.71 18.34
CA ARG A 193 -17.69 16.82 19.19
C ARG A 193 -18.30 18.17 18.84
N SER A 194 -19.02 18.28 17.73
CA SER A 194 -19.77 19.49 17.39
C SER A 194 -21.26 19.16 17.23
N TYR A 195 -22.06 19.55 18.24
CA TYR A 195 -23.51 19.44 18.18
C TYR A 195 -24.15 20.35 17.12
N PHE A 196 -23.42 21.37 16.65
CA PHE A 196 -23.89 22.37 15.69
C PHE A 196 -23.46 22.10 14.23
N PHE A 197 -22.38 21.36 14.02
CA PHE A 197 -21.86 21.02 12.68
C PHE A 197 -21.64 19.51 12.61
N LYS A 198 -22.58 18.78 11.99
CA LYS A 198 -22.57 17.31 11.92
C LYS A 198 -21.41 16.72 11.12
N ASP A 199 -20.71 17.54 10.33
CA ASP A 199 -19.67 17.08 9.41
C ASP A 199 -18.39 17.91 9.56
N LYS A 200 -17.71 17.78 10.70
CA LYS A 200 -16.31 18.20 10.77
C LYS A 200 -15.43 17.10 10.20
N GLN A 201 -14.57 17.49 9.27
CA GLN A 201 -13.48 16.63 8.81
C GLN A 201 -12.66 16.19 10.02
N ILE A 202 -12.36 14.90 10.07
CA ILE A 202 -11.58 14.27 11.12
C ILE A 202 -10.18 14.09 10.59
N HIS A 203 -9.20 14.66 11.28
CA HIS A 203 -7.79 14.38 11.03
C HIS A 203 -7.50 12.94 11.45
N LEU A 204 -6.98 12.12 10.55
CA LEU A 204 -6.71 10.70 10.80
C LEU A 204 -5.25 10.51 11.23
N HIS A 205 -4.33 10.87 10.33
CA HIS A 205 -2.90 10.76 10.55
C HIS A 205 -2.12 11.70 9.64
N ASP A 206 -0.87 11.93 10.02
CA ASP A 206 0.12 12.67 9.25
C ASP A 206 1.18 11.73 8.69
N GLN A 207 1.77 12.14 7.57
CA GLN A 207 3.03 11.63 7.10
C GLN A 207 4.13 12.63 7.46
N LEU A 208 5.11 12.19 8.26
CA LEU A 208 6.19 13.04 8.77
C LEU A 208 7.50 12.70 8.08
N ASP A 209 8.24 13.72 7.66
CA ASP A 209 9.63 13.57 7.19
C ASP A 209 10.61 13.33 8.35
N ARG A 210 11.90 13.21 8.01
CA ARG A 210 12.96 12.95 8.98
C ARG A 210 13.17 14.11 9.98
N GLU A 211 12.81 15.34 9.60
CA GLU A 211 12.83 16.51 10.50
C GLU A 211 11.56 16.61 11.36
N GLY A 212 10.60 15.69 11.19
CA GLY A 212 9.32 15.72 11.88
C GLY A 212 8.33 16.72 11.31
N ARG A 213 8.58 17.25 10.10
CA ARG A 213 7.65 18.13 9.39
C ARG A 213 6.59 17.29 8.70
N VAL A 214 5.37 17.80 8.68
CA VAL A 214 4.25 17.20 7.96
C VAL A 214 4.46 17.38 6.45
N VAL A 215 4.53 16.27 5.72
CA VAL A 215 4.66 16.24 4.25
C VAL A 215 3.39 15.78 3.54
N ALA A 216 2.48 15.14 4.27
CA ALA A 216 1.11 14.86 3.82
C ALA A 216 0.20 14.70 5.04
N GLU A 217 -1.07 15.05 4.87
CA GLU A 217 -2.10 14.91 5.91
C GLU A 217 -3.28 14.13 5.32
N TYR A 218 -3.90 13.29 6.14
CA TYR A 218 -5.06 12.51 5.74
C TYR A 218 -6.25 12.83 6.63
N TRP A 219 -7.31 13.31 5.97
CA TRP A 219 -8.53 13.81 6.61
C TRP A 219 -9.76 13.11 6.01
N THR A 220 -10.81 12.95 6.82
CA THR A 220 -12.11 12.56 6.26
C THR A 220 -12.71 13.70 5.42
N SER A 221 -13.59 13.34 4.50
CA SER A 221 -14.39 14.26 3.70
C SER A 221 -15.75 14.52 4.35
N ALA A 222 -16.15 15.80 4.35
CA ALA A 222 -17.48 16.23 4.75
C ALA A 222 -18.55 15.82 3.72
N ASP A 223 -18.18 15.76 2.44
CA ASP A 223 -19.07 15.32 1.36
C ASP A 223 -18.58 14.00 0.77
N VAL A 224 -19.48 13.03 0.66
CA VAL A 224 -19.20 11.72 0.07
C VAL A 224 -20.29 11.36 -0.93
N ALA A 225 -19.92 10.66 -2.00
CA ALA A 225 -20.89 10.13 -2.95
C ALA A 225 -21.70 9.01 -2.30
N GLY A 226 -23.03 9.00 -2.43
CA GLY A 226 -23.88 7.93 -1.90
C GLY A 226 -24.15 8.04 -0.39
N LYS A 227 -24.54 6.93 0.25
CA LYS A 227 -24.93 6.91 1.67
C LYS A 227 -23.72 6.66 2.58
N ARG A 228 -23.69 7.35 3.73
CA ARG A 228 -22.78 7.02 4.85
C ARG A 228 -23.26 5.73 5.54
N PHE A 229 -22.32 4.88 5.97
CA PHE A 229 -22.63 3.81 6.91
C PHE A 229 -22.92 4.38 8.31
N GLY A 230 -22.28 5.50 8.65
CA GLY A 230 -22.47 6.22 9.90
C GLY A 230 -21.60 5.70 11.05
N GLY A 231 -21.57 6.47 12.15
CA GLY A 231 -20.63 6.26 13.25
C GLY A 231 -21.13 5.40 14.41
N LYS A 232 -22.25 4.68 14.26
CA LYS A 232 -22.87 3.91 15.37
C LYS A 232 -23.03 2.41 15.10
N LYS A 233 -23.28 2.03 13.85
CA LYS A 233 -23.52 0.63 13.48
C LYS A 233 -22.26 -0.23 13.69
N PRO A 234 -22.38 -1.48 14.17
CA PRO A 234 -21.22 -2.35 14.40
C PRO A 234 -20.34 -2.48 13.15
N LEU A 235 -19.02 -2.38 13.33
CA LEU A 235 -18.03 -2.45 12.27
C LEU A 235 -16.87 -3.33 12.69
N TYR A 236 -16.51 -4.27 11.82
CA TYR A 236 -15.43 -5.21 12.02
C TYR A 236 -14.49 -5.17 10.82
N LEU A 237 -13.18 -5.22 11.08
CA LEU A 237 -12.15 -5.26 10.04
C LEU A 237 -11.39 -6.58 10.14
N LEU A 238 -11.33 -7.35 9.06
CA LEU A 238 -10.56 -8.60 9.02
C LEU A 238 -9.15 -8.30 8.50
N VAL A 239 -8.13 -8.70 9.23
CA VAL A 239 -6.73 -8.42 8.89
C VAL A 239 -5.83 -9.63 9.08
N ASN A 240 -4.69 -9.65 8.38
CA ASN A 240 -3.64 -10.64 8.55
C ASN A 240 -2.26 -10.06 8.18
N ASP A 241 -1.24 -10.92 8.15
CA ASP A 241 0.14 -10.62 7.79
C ASP A 241 0.34 -10.08 6.36
N ARG A 242 -0.66 -10.25 5.48
CA ARG A 242 -0.66 -9.68 4.12
C ARG A 242 -1.31 -8.30 4.04
N THR A 243 -2.10 -7.90 5.05
CA THR A 243 -2.66 -6.55 5.13
C THR A 243 -1.52 -5.54 5.26
N GLY A 244 -1.41 -4.61 4.31
CA GLY A 244 -0.25 -3.72 4.17
C GLY A 244 -0.58 -2.27 3.82
N GLY A 245 0.29 -1.34 4.22
CA GLY A 245 0.32 0.04 3.70
C GLY A 245 -0.96 0.82 4.02
N ALA A 246 -1.63 1.33 2.99
CA ALA A 246 -2.87 2.09 3.17
C ALA A 246 -3.98 1.29 3.87
N ALA A 247 -4.01 -0.04 3.72
CA ALA A 247 -4.99 -0.88 4.40
C ALA A 247 -4.72 -0.95 5.92
N GLU A 248 -3.44 -0.90 6.32
CA GLU A 248 -3.05 -0.81 7.72
C GLU A 248 -3.40 0.56 8.30
N ALA A 249 -3.16 1.65 7.55
CA ALA A 249 -3.57 2.99 7.96
C ALA A 249 -5.08 3.06 8.19
N PHE A 250 -5.86 2.55 7.25
CA PHE A 250 -7.31 2.46 7.36
C PHE A 250 -7.76 1.69 8.61
N ALA A 251 -7.17 0.51 8.85
CA ALA A 251 -7.49 -0.31 10.02
C ALA A 251 -7.07 0.36 11.33
N TYR A 252 -5.86 0.89 11.39
CA TYR A 252 -5.32 1.56 12.57
C TYR A 252 -6.12 2.81 12.91
N ASP A 253 -6.42 3.67 11.93
CA ASP A 253 -7.15 4.91 12.16
C ASP A 253 -8.54 4.64 12.71
N LEU A 254 -9.29 3.69 12.14
CA LEU A 254 -10.61 3.30 12.66
C LEU A 254 -10.53 2.59 14.02
N GLN A 255 -9.46 1.82 14.26
CA GLN A 255 -9.25 1.18 15.56
C GLN A 255 -8.92 2.21 16.64
N GLN A 256 -8.14 3.25 16.35
CA GLN A 256 -7.74 4.25 17.34
C GLN A 256 -8.77 5.36 17.51
N TYR A 257 -9.50 5.72 16.45
CA TYR A 257 -10.49 6.77 16.51
C TYR A 257 -11.78 6.27 17.16
N VAL A 258 -12.02 6.68 18.42
CA VAL A 258 -13.17 6.31 19.27
C VAL A 258 -13.48 4.81 19.34
N LYS A 259 -12.47 3.95 19.05
CA LYS A 259 -12.64 2.51 18.86
C LYS A 259 -13.76 2.18 17.88
N ARG A 260 -13.80 2.91 16.75
CA ARG A 260 -14.88 2.83 15.76
C ARG A 260 -15.04 1.42 15.19
N ALA A 261 -13.94 0.72 14.94
CA ALA A 261 -13.94 -0.64 14.44
C ALA A 261 -13.30 -1.62 15.42
N VAL A 262 -13.80 -2.86 15.42
CA VAL A 262 -13.13 -3.99 16.08
C VAL A 262 -12.31 -4.72 15.03
N VAL A 263 -10.99 -4.79 15.22
CA VAL A 263 -10.07 -5.49 14.32
C VAL A 263 -9.97 -6.96 14.72
N VAL A 264 -10.15 -7.86 13.76
CA VAL A 264 -10.22 -9.32 13.98
C VAL A 264 -9.22 -10.02 13.05
N GLY A 265 -8.40 -10.93 13.60
CA GLY A 265 -7.44 -11.71 12.80
C GLY A 265 -6.06 -11.78 13.43
N SER A 266 -5.01 -11.62 12.63
CA SER A 266 -3.60 -11.65 13.07
C SER A 266 -2.87 -10.32 12.81
N PRO A 267 -1.71 -10.05 13.44
CA PRO A 267 -0.95 -8.83 13.20
C PRO A 267 -0.65 -8.61 11.72
N THR A 268 -0.68 -7.34 11.29
CA THR A 268 -0.47 -6.95 9.90
C THR A 268 1.00 -6.80 9.52
N ALA A 269 1.27 -6.43 8.26
CA ALA A 269 2.62 -6.39 7.69
C ALA A 269 3.61 -5.45 8.42
N GLY A 270 3.11 -4.38 9.03
CA GLY A 270 3.90 -3.35 9.70
C GLY A 270 4.50 -2.34 8.73
N ASP A 271 3.76 -1.94 7.70
CA ASP A 271 4.21 -1.04 6.64
C ASP A 271 3.59 0.37 6.81
N ALA A 272 4.29 1.25 7.53
CA ALA A 272 3.86 2.61 7.85
C ALA A 272 4.77 3.71 7.26
N ARG A 273 5.66 3.34 6.32
CA ARG A 273 6.62 4.24 5.69
C ARG A 273 6.29 4.45 4.22
N VAL A 274 6.78 5.56 3.66
CA VAL A 274 6.71 5.82 2.23
C VAL A 274 8.12 5.84 1.67
N GLY A 275 8.38 4.95 0.71
CA GLY A 275 9.63 4.89 -0.04
C GLY A 275 9.66 5.88 -1.21
N ALA A 276 10.81 6.51 -1.43
CA ALA A 276 11.08 7.27 -2.65
C ALA A 276 12.07 6.51 -3.54
N LYS A 277 11.67 6.27 -4.80
CA LYS A 277 12.52 5.61 -5.80
C LYS A 277 13.34 6.63 -6.58
N GLN A 278 14.65 6.39 -6.71
CA GLN A 278 15.56 7.28 -7.44
C GLN A 278 16.59 6.49 -8.23
N ARG A 279 16.77 6.82 -9.52
CA ARG A 279 17.75 6.17 -10.40
C ARG A 279 19.18 6.35 -9.89
N VAL A 280 20.01 5.32 -10.01
CA VAL A 280 21.45 5.34 -9.68
C VAL A 280 22.29 5.05 -10.92
N SER A 281 21.95 3.99 -11.65
CA SER A 281 22.61 3.58 -12.89
C SER A 281 21.59 3.32 -14.00
N ARG A 282 21.99 2.59 -15.05
CA ARG A 282 21.12 2.16 -16.14
C ARG A 282 20.03 1.21 -15.64
N GLN A 283 20.37 0.25 -14.79
CA GLN A 283 19.43 -0.78 -14.29
C GLN A 283 19.27 -0.79 -12.77
N LEU A 284 19.84 0.17 -12.06
CA LEU A 284 19.73 0.30 -10.61
C LEU A 284 19.00 1.57 -10.18
N GLN A 285 18.08 1.43 -9.24
CA GLN A 285 17.47 2.52 -8.50
C GLN A 285 17.44 2.23 -7.00
N THR A 286 17.54 3.27 -6.18
CA THR A 286 17.36 3.16 -4.72
C THR A 286 15.89 3.30 -4.38
N SER A 287 15.40 2.56 -3.39
CA SER A 287 14.26 2.94 -2.57
C SER A 287 14.76 3.33 -1.19
N VAL A 288 14.32 4.47 -0.67
CA VAL A 288 14.65 4.95 0.68
C VAL A 288 13.36 5.38 1.35
N ALA A 289 13.08 4.92 2.57
CA ALA A 289 11.96 5.39 3.35
C ALA A 289 12.14 6.86 3.75
N ILE A 290 11.40 7.77 3.12
CA ILE A 290 11.56 9.22 3.30
C ILE A 290 10.63 9.81 4.36
N SER A 291 9.59 9.08 4.72
CA SER A 291 8.61 9.55 5.69
C SER A 291 7.94 8.39 6.41
N ARG A 292 7.33 8.69 7.55
CA ARG A 292 6.61 7.74 8.41
C ARG A 292 5.23 8.27 8.79
N ALA A 293 4.26 7.38 8.93
CA ALA A 293 2.93 7.74 9.43
C ALA A 293 3.01 8.13 10.92
N SER A 294 2.08 8.96 11.37
CA SER A 294 1.85 9.32 12.76
C SER A 294 0.35 9.58 12.96
N ASN A 295 -0.34 8.66 13.63
CA ASN A 295 -1.76 8.81 13.92
C ASN A 295 -1.99 9.95 14.93
N VAL A 296 -3.03 10.77 14.71
CA VAL A 296 -3.22 11.98 15.52
C VAL A 296 -3.64 11.71 16.97
N VAL A 297 -4.28 10.57 17.21
CA VAL A 297 -4.76 10.16 18.54
C VAL A 297 -3.62 9.60 19.36
N THR A 298 -2.89 8.62 18.81
CA THR A 298 -1.85 7.88 19.54
C THR A 298 -0.47 8.54 19.46
N ARG A 299 -0.24 9.42 18.48
CA ARG A 299 1.08 9.95 18.11
C ARG A 299 2.13 8.86 17.81
N ALA A 300 1.65 7.65 17.53
CA ALA A 300 2.40 6.46 17.19
C ALA A 300 1.97 5.93 15.81
N ASN A 301 2.56 4.82 15.38
CA ASN A 301 2.22 4.13 14.15
C ASN A 301 2.39 2.60 14.28
N TRP A 302 2.11 1.88 13.19
CA TRP A 302 2.17 0.41 13.12
C TRP A 302 3.49 -0.12 12.52
N GLU A 303 4.49 0.72 12.29
CA GLU A 303 5.75 0.34 11.64
C GLU A 303 6.41 -0.85 12.36
N GLY A 304 6.77 -1.89 11.61
CA GLY A 304 7.49 -3.07 12.10
C GLY A 304 6.71 -4.00 13.03
N THR A 305 5.55 -3.59 13.56
CA THR A 305 4.73 -4.41 14.47
C THR A 305 3.37 -4.80 13.92
N GLY A 306 2.89 -4.05 12.92
CA GLY A 306 1.56 -4.16 12.36
C GLY A 306 0.47 -3.63 13.31
N VAL A 307 -0.71 -3.44 12.76
CA VAL A 307 -1.94 -3.22 13.50
C VAL A 307 -2.24 -4.47 14.32
N ARG A 308 -2.39 -4.30 15.63
CA ARG A 308 -2.69 -5.39 16.56
C ARG A 308 -4.20 -5.62 16.61
N PRO A 309 -4.71 -6.82 16.27
CA PRO A 309 -6.15 -7.09 16.33
C PRO A 309 -6.69 -6.98 17.76
N ASP A 310 -7.89 -6.42 17.91
CA ASP A 310 -8.65 -6.44 19.17
C ASP A 310 -9.13 -7.87 19.51
N GLN A 311 -9.30 -8.72 18.49
CA GLN A 311 -9.67 -10.12 18.59
C GLN A 311 -8.69 -10.96 17.78
N MET A 312 -7.69 -11.52 18.47
CA MET A 312 -6.66 -12.34 17.85
C MET A 312 -7.19 -13.74 17.54
N VAL A 313 -7.20 -14.11 16.27
CA VAL A 313 -7.58 -15.44 15.75
C VAL A 313 -6.73 -15.77 14.53
N VAL A 314 -6.67 -17.04 14.14
CA VAL A 314 -6.04 -17.40 12.86
C VAL A 314 -6.84 -16.79 11.69
N PRO A 315 -6.20 -16.35 10.59
CA PRO A 315 -6.88 -15.61 9.50
C PRO A 315 -8.12 -16.30 8.91
N ASP A 316 -8.13 -17.63 8.88
CA ASP A 316 -9.26 -18.42 8.34
C ASP A 316 -10.50 -18.36 9.24
N GLN A 317 -10.32 -18.12 10.54
CA GLN A 317 -11.42 -17.99 11.52
C GLN A 317 -11.89 -16.54 11.70
N ALA A 318 -11.23 -15.56 11.06
CA ALA A 318 -11.51 -14.15 11.28
C ALA A 318 -12.94 -13.76 10.88
N LEU A 319 -13.44 -14.29 9.76
CA LEU A 319 -14.80 -14.03 9.28
C LEU A 319 -15.85 -14.60 10.25
N ASP A 320 -15.72 -15.86 10.64
CA ASP A 320 -16.64 -16.51 11.58
C ASP A 320 -16.67 -15.78 12.92
N ARG A 321 -15.49 -15.35 13.41
CA ARG A 321 -15.39 -14.57 14.64
C ARG A 321 -16.08 -13.21 14.52
N ALA A 322 -15.85 -12.48 13.44
CA ALA A 322 -16.49 -11.19 13.20
C ALA A 322 -18.01 -11.32 13.03
N LEU A 323 -18.48 -12.37 12.37
CA LEU A 323 -19.91 -12.68 12.24
C LEU A 323 -20.56 -12.93 13.59
N ALA A 324 -19.95 -13.76 14.43
CA ALA A 324 -20.47 -14.03 15.77
C ALA A 324 -20.55 -12.74 16.61
N LEU A 325 -19.54 -11.86 16.51
CA LEU A 325 -19.54 -10.57 17.19
C LEU A 325 -20.62 -9.63 16.65
N ALA A 326 -20.80 -9.56 15.33
CA ALA A 326 -21.81 -8.74 14.69
C ALA A 326 -23.23 -9.16 15.10
N GLN A 327 -23.53 -10.46 15.04
CA GLN A 327 -24.82 -11.02 15.47
C GLN A 327 -25.10 -10.73 16.95
N ALA A 328 -24.09 -10.90 17.81
CA ALA A 328 -24.22 -10.58 19.22
C ALA A 328 -24.49 -9.08 19.47
N ALA A 329 -23.90 -8.19 18.66
CA ALA A 329 -24.13 -6.75 18.75
C ALA A 329 -25.52 -6.33 18.27
N LEU A 330 -26.09 -7.03 17.27
CA LEU A 330 -27.43 -6.75 16.74
C LEU A 330 -28.57 -7.23 17.65
N ARG A 331 -28.28 -8.13 18.59
CA ARG A 331 -29.25 -8.61 19.59
C ARG A 331 -29.37 -7.73 20.85
N ARG A 332 -28.52 -6.71 20.96
CA ARG A 332 -28.51 -5.75 22.09
C ARG A 332 -29.29 -4.51 21.72
#